data_AF-A0A1B6ICT5-F1
#
_entry.id   AF-A0A1B6ICT5-F1
#
_cell.length_a   1.000
_cell.length_b   1.000
_cell.length_c   1.000
_cell.angle_alpha   90.00
_cell.angle_beta   90.00
_cell.angle_gamma   90.00
#
_symmetry.space_group_name_H-M   'P 1'
#
loop_
_entity.id
_entity.type
_entity.pdbx_description
1 polymer ?
#
loop_
_entity_poly.entity_id
_entity_poly.type
_entity_poly.pdbx_seq_one_letter_code
_entity_poly.pdbx_strand_id
1 'polypeptide(L)'
;AGLCANYPPDRFNITTTTTPYPTVTQSSRDIFKCTLKSDDQLRKELLLGKRLKIATLQRDLPLSGVSMNGTELKLEGIAAEMVEVLKEKFGFSYQVVTPQRNILGNEHEGIFSMLYKGEV
;
A
#
# COMPACT_ATOMS: atom_id res chain seq x y z
N ALA A 1 -9.06 16.22 4.58
CA ALA A 1 -9.78 16.20 3.29
C ALA A 1 -10.20 14.77 3.01
N GLY A 2 -11.50 14.48 2.87
CA GLY A 2 -11.99 13.11 2.59
C GLY A 2 -12.00 12.83 1.08
N LEU A 3 -11.76 11.57 0.69
CA LEU A 3 -11.83 11.12 -0.71
C LEU A 3 -13.23 10.53 -1.00
N CYS A 4 -13.79 10.83 -2.17
CA CYS A 4 -15.13 10.39 -2.56
C CYS A 4 -15.15 8.91 -2.97
N ALA A 5 -16.14 8.15 -2.47
CA ALA A 5 -16.38 6.72 -2.74
C ALA A 5 -16.54 6.40 -4.24
N ASN A 6 -17.23 7.28 -4.95
CA ASN A 6 -17.69 7.06 -6.32
C ASN A 6 -16.75 7.72 -7.36
N TYR A 7 -15.47 7.89 -7.04
CA TYR A 7 -14.49 8.46 -7.96
C TYR A 7 -13.33 7.49 -8.26
N PRO A 8 -13.05 7.19 -9.54
CA PRO A 8 -13.83 7.61 -10.72
C PRO A 8 -15.17 6.86 -10.80
N PRO A 9 -16.25 7.46 -11.34
CA PRO A 9 -17.53 6.79 -11.50
C PRO A 9 -17.46 5.68 -12.57
N ASP A 10 -18.18 4.59 -12.33
CA ASP A 10 -18.16 3.36 -13.15
C ASP A 10 -18.72 3.53 -14.57
N ARG A 11 -19.45 4.62 -14.86
CA ARG A 11 -20.06 4.88 -16.17
C ARG A 11 -19.97 6.34 -16.56
N PHE A 12 -19.07 6.65 -17.49
CA PHE A 12 -19.13 7.89 -18.26
C PHE A 12 -19.86 7.60 -19.58
N ASN A 13 -21.05 8.16 -19.77
CA ASN A 13 -21.67 8.21 -21.10
C ASN A 13 -21.01 9.34 -21.89
N ILE A 14 -19.88 9.02 -22.53
CA ILE A 14 -19.15 9.97 -23.37
C ILE A 14 -19.88 10.07 -24.71
N THR A 15 -20.57 11.18 -24.96
CA THR A 15 -21.07 11.53 -26.30
C THR A 15 -19.98 12.33 -27.02
N THR A 16 -19.23 11.67 -27.88
CA THR A 16 -18.19 12.28 -28.73
C THR A 16 -18.84 13.19 -29.77
N THR A 17 -18.93 14.49 -29.45
CA THR A 17 -19.24 15.55 -30.43
C THR A 17 -17.95 16.31 -30.75
N THR A 18 -17.35 15.92 -31.88
CA THR A 18 -16.43 16.65 -32.82
C THR A 18 -15.54 17.80 -32.33
N THR A 19 -15.16 17.87 -31.06
CA THR A 19 -14.15 18.79 -30.52
C THR A 19 -13.06 18.01 -29.80
N PRO A 20 -11.83 18.56 -29.65
CA PRO A 20 -10.68 17.82 -29.09
C PRO A 20 -10.84 17.47 -27.60
N TYR A 21 -11.91 17.92 -26.96
CA TYR A 21 -12.19 17.74 -25.55
C TYR A 21 -13.61 17.17 -25.39
N PRO A 22 -13.79 15.97 -24.81
CA PRO A 22 -15.11 15.41 -24.59
C PRO A 22 -15.89 16.32 -23.64
N THR A 23 -17.03 16.84 -24.11
CA THR A 23 -17.90 17.71 -23.30
C THR A 23 -18.98 16.84 -22.65
N VAL A 24 -18.99 16.74 -21.32
CA VAL A 24 -20.03 16.01 -20.57
C VAL A 24 -21.33 16.82 -20.61
N THR A 25 -22.30 16.38 -21.41
CA THR A 25 -23.61 17.04 -21.55
C THR A 25 -24.65 16.39 -20.66
N GLN A 26 -24.55 16.59 -19.34
CA GLN A 26 -25.71 16.42 -18.45
C GLN A 26 -25.52 17.28 -17.20
N SER A 27 -26.33 18.34 -17.09
CA SER A 27 -26.49 19.10 -15.86
C SER A 27 -27.24 18.24 -14.85
N SER A 28 -26.56 17.43 -14.06
CA SER A 28 -27.22 16.79 -12.93
C SER A 28 -26.29 16.83 -11.73
N ARG A 29 -26.70 17.65 -10.78
CA ARG A 29 -26.23 17.57 -9.39
C ARG A 29 -26.44 16.15 -8.80
N ASP A 30 -27.20 15.30 -9.50
CA ASP A 30 -27.46 13.90 -9.15
C ASP A 30 -26.40 12.89 -9.63
N ILE A 31 -25.56 13.20 -10.63
CA ILE A 31 -24.48 12.28 -11.07
C ILE A 31 -23.28 12.33 -10.13
N PHE A 32 -23.01 13.47 -9.48
CA PHE A 32 -21.89 13.64 -8.56
C PHE A 32 -22.34 13.56 -7.09
N LYS A 33 -22.95 12.43 -6.70
CA LYS A 33 -23.18 12.14 -5.27
C LYS A 33 -21.87 11.62 -4.67
N CYS A 34 -21.09 12.52 -4.08
CA CYS A 34 -19.92 12.16 -3.29
C CYS A 34 -20.40 11.57 -1.95
N THR A 35 -20.51 10.25 -1.88
CA THR A 35 -20.55 9.57 -0.59
C THR A 35 -19.12 9.55 -0.05
N LEU A 36 -18.89 10.08 1.15
CA LEU A 36 -17.58 9.98 1.79
C LEU A 36 -17.27 8.49 2.00
N LYS A 37 -16.05 8.08 1.62
CA LYS A 37 -15.56 6.75 1.97
C LYS A 37 -15.55 6.62 3.48
N SER A 38 -15.92 5.45 3.99
CA SER A 38 -15.63 5.13 5.39
C SER A 38 -14.12 5.09 5.59
N ASP A 39 -13.68 5.27 6.84
CA ASP A 39 -12.26 5.15 7.17
C ASP A 39 -11.68 3.80 6.76
N ASP A 40 -12.48 2.72 6.84
CA ASP A 40 -12.08 1.38 6.40
C ASP A 40 -11.86 1.28 4.89
N GLN A 41 -12.72 1.94 4.09
CA GLN A 41 -12.55 2.00 2.64
C GLN A 41 -11.30 2.80 2.26
N LEU A 42 -11.08 3.95 2.91
CA LEU A 42 -9.88 4.76 2.69
C LEU A 42 -8.60 3.99 3.02
N ARG A 43 -8.58 3.29 4.16
CA ARG A 43 -7.42 2.48 4.58
C ARG A 43 -7.14 1.33 3.62
N LYS A 44 -8.19 0.67 3.10
CA LYS A 44 -8.03 -0.41 2.13
C LYS A 44 -7.44 0.07 0.82
N GLU A 45 -7.93 1.19 0.31
CA GLU A 45 -7.44 1.74 -0.94
C GLU A 45 -6.07 2.40 -0.84
N LEU A 46 -5.70 2.90 0.35
CA LEU A 46 -4.40 3.53 0.57
C LEU A 46 -3.24 2.58 0.21
N LEU A 47 -3.40 1.30 0.55
CA LEU A 47 -2.39 0.26 0.37
C LEU A 47 -2.58 -0.56 -0.92
N LEU A 48 -3.76 -0.50 -1.55
CA LEU A 48 -4.06 -1.28 -2.74
C LEU A 48 -3.08 -0.98 -3.87
N GLY A 49 -2.41 -2.02 -4.38
CA GLY A 49 -1.42 -1.91 -5.45
C GLY A 49 -0.09 -1.27 -5.04
N LYS A 50 0.10 -0.90 -3.77
CA LYS A 50 1.39 -0.38 -3.27
C LYS A 50 2.38 -1.52 -3.05
N ARG A 51 3.67 -1.21 -3.21
CA ARG A 51 4.78 -2.12 -2.88
C ARG A 51 5.51 -1.59 -1.66
N LEU A 52 5.28 -2.21 -0.50
CA LEU A 52 5.89 -1.83 0.77
C LEU A 52 7.30 -2.41 0.91
N LYS A 53 8.17 -1.73 1.65
CA LYS A 53 9.44 -2.29 2.10
C LYS A 53 9.32 -2.65 3.57
N ILE A 54 9.58 -3.90 3.91
CA ILE A 54 9.51 -4.38 5.30
C ILE A 54 10.92 -4.67 5.76
N ALA A 55 11.39 -3.92 6.75
CA ALA A 55 12.64 -4.21 7.43
C ALA A 55 12.43 -5.26 8.52
N THR A 56 13.32 -6.24 8.59
CA THR A 56 13.37 -7.21 9.68
C THR A 56 14.82 -7.60 9.99
N LEU A 57 15.02 -8.23 11.15
CA LEU A 57 16.31 -8.83 11.51
C LEU A 57 16.47 -10.20 10.83
N GLN A 58 17.71 -10.59 10.56
CA GLN A 58 18.00 -11.77 9.75
C GLN A 58 17.62 -13.10 10.41
N ARG A 59 17.76 -13.21 11.73
CA ARG A 59 17.61 -14.47 12.48
C ARG A 59 16.89 -14.29 13.83
N ASP A 60 15.82 -13.49 13.84
CA ASP A 60 15.02 -13.27 15.05
C ASP A 60 13.77 -14.17 15.09
N LEU A 61 13.99 -15.45 14.80
CA LEU A 61 12.97 -16.49 14.89
C LEU A 61 12.71 -16.83 16.36
N PRO A 62 11.47 -17.21 16.74
CA PRO A 62 10.36 -17.58 15.86
C PRO A 62 9.48 -16.41 15.39
N LEU A 63 9.72 -15.19 15.88
CA LEU A 63 8.86 -14.04 15.60
C LEU A 63 9.01 -13.56 14.16
N SER A 64 10.24 -13.22 13.75
CA SER A 64 10.50 -12.67 12.41
C SER A 64 11.93 -12.95 11.97
N GLY A 65 12.12 -13.47 10.76
CA GLY A 65 13.45 -13.71 10.19
C GLY A 65 13.42 -13.57 8.67
N VAL A 66 14.57 -13.82 8.04
CA VAL A 66 14.63 -13.93 6.58
C VAL A 66 15.28 -15.24 6.14
N SER A 67 14.76 -15.78 5.03
CA SER A 67 15.43 -16.81 4.25
C SER A 67 15.64 -16.36 2.81
N MET A 68 16.56 -17.01 2.11
CA MET A 68 16.80 -16.78 0.69
C MET A 68 15.82 -17.61 -0.14
N ASN A 69 15.06 -16.96 -1.00
CA ASN A 69 14.26 -17.60 -2.04
C ASN A 69 14.83 -17.20 -3.41
N GLY A 70 15.78 -18.00 -3.90
CA GLY A 70 16.60 -17.63 -5.06
C GLY A 70 17.49 -16.42 -4.74
N THR A 71 17.25 -15.28 -5.42
CA THR A 71 17.97 -14.02 -5.18
C THR A 71 17.22 -13.03 -4.27
N GLU A 72 15.99 -13.36 -3.85
CA GLU A 72 15.16 -12.48 -3.03
C GLU A 72 15.08 -12.94 -1.57
N LEU A 73 14.96 -11.98 -0.65
CA LEU A 73 14.70 -12.25 0.76
C LEU A 73 13.21 -12.54 0.96
N LYS A 74 12.92 -13.66 1.62
CA LYS A 74 11.57 -14.06 2.05
C LYS A 74 11.44 -13.86 3.56
N LEU A 75 10.32 -13.29 3.99
CA LEU A 75 9.99 -13.12 5.41
C LEU A 75 9.58 -14.47 6.01
N GLU A 76 10.05 -14.78 7.20
CA GLU A 76 9.71 -15.99 7.95
C GLU A 76 9.31 -15.69 9.39
N GLY A 77 8.69 -16.67 10.06
CA GLY A 77 8.21 -16.56 11.42
C GLY A 77 6.74 -16.12 11.52
N ILE A 78 6.26 -15.97 12.74
CA ILE A 78 4.86 -15.63 13.04
C ILE A 78 4.46 -14.29 12.39
N ALA A 79 5.38 -13.32 12.34
CA ALA A 79 5.15 -12.04 11.69
C ALA A 79 4.90 -12.17 10.18
N ALA A 80 5.49 -13.18 9.52
CA ALA A 80 5.26 -13.43 8.09
C ALA A 80 3.81 -13.81 7.82
N GLU A 81 3.22 -14.68 8.64
CA GLU A 81 1.82 -15.08 8.53
C GLU A 81 0.88 -13.89 8.70
N MET A 82 1.15 -13.02 9.67
CA MET A 82 0.40 -11.78 9.86
C MET A 82 0.49 -10.87 8.63
N VAL A 83 1.69 -10.70 8.07
CA VAL A 83 1.90 -9.87 6.88
C VAL A 83 1.16 -10.44 5.67
N GLU A 84 1.15 -11.76 5.46
CA GLU A 84 0.39 -12.37 4.36
C GLU A 84 -1.13 -12.15 4.52
N VAL A 85 -1.68 -12.32 5.72
CA VAL A 85 -3.11 -12.01 5.98
C VAL A 85 -3.43 -10.54 5.67
N LEU A 86 -2.55 -9.62 6.08
CA LEU A 86 -2.73 -8.19 5.81
C LEU A 86 -2.60 -7.87 4.32
N LYS A 87 -1.65 -8.48 3.63
CA LYS A 87 -1.42 -8.35 2.19
C LYS A 87 -2.65 -8.80 1.41
N GLU A 88 -3.24 -9.95 1.73
CA GLU A 88 -4.48 -10.43 1.10
C GLU A 88 -5.65 -9.50 1.36
N LYS A 89 -5.79 -9.01 2.60
CA LYS A 89 -6.90 -8.14 3.00
C LYS A 89 -6.84 -6.75 2.34
N PHE A 90 -5.64 -6.18 2.23
CA PHE A 90 -5.43 -4.79 1.79
C PHE A 90 -4.86 -4.67 0.38
N GLY A 91 -4.48 -5.77 -0.26
CA GLY A 91 -4.06 -5.81 -1.66
C GLY A 91 -2.75 -5.08 -1.97
N PHE A 92 -1.85 -4.98 -0.99
CA PHE A 92 -0.48 -4.51 -1.24
C PHE A 92 0.42 -5.66 -1.68
N SER A 93 1.63 -5.35 -2.11
CA SER A 93 2.76 -6.27 -2.23
C SER A 93 3.89 -5.76 -1.33
N TYR A 94 4.87 -6.60 -1.01
CA TYR A 94 6.01 -6.16 -0.21
C TYR A 94 7.32 -6.77 -0.69
N GLN A 95 8.42 -6.13 -0.32
CA GLN A 95 9.76 -6.68 -0.40
C GLN A 95 10.41 -6.62 0.98
N VAL A 96 11.21 -7.63 1.31
CA VAL A 96 11.90 -7.70 2.58
C VAL A 96 13.30 -7.12 2.42
N VAL A 97 13.71 -6.30 3.37
CA VAL A 97 15.06 -5.75 3.47
C VAL A 97 15.62 -5.99 4.87
N THR A 98 16.93 -5.98 5.00
CA THR A 98 17.60 -6.13 6.28
C THR A 98 18.54 -4.93 6.50
N PRO A 99 18.71 -4.47 7.75
CA PRO A 99 19.64 -3.39 8.04
C PRO A 99 21.08 -3.86 7.81
N GLN A 100 21.98 -2.93 7.48
CA GLN A 100 23.42 -3.24 7.34
C GLN A 100 24.00 -3.85 8.63
N ARG A 101 23.58 -3.32 9.78
CA ARG A 101 23.85 -3.88 11.11
C ARG A 101 22.60 -4.57 11.59
N ASN A 102 22.68 -5.87 11.84
CA ASN A 102 21.55 -6.71 12.26
C ASN A 102 21.10 -6.44 13.71
N ILE A 103 20.64 -5.22 13.98
CA ILE A 103 20.19 -4.70 15.28
C ILE A 103 18.97 -3.79 15.09
N LEU A 104 18.17 -3.59 16.14
CA LEU A 104 17.09 -2.59 16.14
C LEU A 104 17.66 -1.16 16.00
N GLY A 105 18.71 -0.88 16.78
CA GLY A 105 19.52 0.33 16.67
C GLY A 105 18.83 1.60 17.17
N ASN A 106 19.06 2.72 16.48
CA ASN A 106 18.61 4.07 16.81
C ASN A 106 18.43 4.88 15.50
N GLU A 107 18.33 6.20 15.55
CA GLU A 107 18.20 7.06 14.37
C GLU A 107 19.39 6.99 13.38
N HIS A 108 20.54 6.47 13.81
CA HIS A 108 21.77 6.41 13.01
C HIS A 108 22.08 5.02 12.45
N GLU A 109 21.76 3.96 13.18
CA GLU A 109 22.00 2.57 12.77
C GLU A 109 20.82 1.62 13.05
N GLY A 110 20.82 0.46 12.39
CA GLY A 110 19.78 -0.57 12.58
C GLY A 110 18.44 -0.25 11.89
N ILE A 111 17.41 -1.01 12.24
CA ILE A 111 16.06 -0.87 11.66
C ILE A 111 15.46 0.52 11.92
N PHE A 112 15.64 1.09 13.11
CA PHE A 112 15.08 2.41 13.44
C PHE A 112 15.68 3.52 12.56
N SER A 113 16.94 3.39 12.15
CA SER A 113 17.56 4.36 11.24
C SER A 113 16.96 4.31 9.83
N MET A 114 16.57 3.11 9.37
CA MET A 114 15.92 2.94 8.07
C MET A 114 14.54 3.60 8.06
N LEU A 115 13.78 3.45 9.15
CA LEU A 115 12.49 4.12 9.35
C LEU A 115 12.65 5.64 9.44
N TYR A 116 13.63 6.12 10.21
CA TYR A 116 13.91 7.56 10.37
C TYR A 116 14.25 8.24 9.03
N LYS A 117 14.99 7.54 8.16
CA LYS A 117 15.39 8.03 6.83
C LYS A 117 14.31 7.82 5.75
N GLY A 118 13.22 7.14 6.05
CA GLY A 118 12.19 6.76 5.06
C GLY A 118 12.71 5.78 4.00
N GLU A 119 13.72 4.99 4.33
CA GLU A 119 14.22 3.92 3.46
C GLU A 119 13.25 2.73 3.41
N VAL A 120 12.47 2.57 4.47
CA VAL A 120 11.40 1.59 4.69
C VAL A 120 10.17 2.23 5.31
#